data_AF-A0A9X3XHU4-F1
#
_entry.id   AF-A0A9X3XHU4-F1
#
_cell.length_a   1.000
_cell.length_b   1.000
_cell.length_c   1.000
_cell.angle_alpha   90.00
_cell.angle_beta   90.00
_cell.angle_gamma   90.00
#
_symmetry.space_group_name_H-M   'P 1'
#
loop_
_entity.id
_entity.type
_entity.pdbx_description
1 polymer ?
#
loop_
_entity_poly.entity_id
_entity_poly.type
_entity_poly.pdbx_seq_one_letter_code
_entity_poly.pdbx_strand_id
1 'polypeptide(L)'
;MSRRMCWVVACAALAGCVGGAEEAPVGEARAALGPPSCEDAARYELRDVGGAQFNNITLDPSILPLADVGKVLANDQVHMLRAAAENGLHVLNKHVPAFFIFDDQGNVSQIRAGGFYQCATLLDCQGYISEVVANYRLDGVLFVDRPEFNHSFQGHAYEVLGGAQFRPLTDDYAIKITRWQITTTQTHALRANLTARWNSRMRETACRRGTLAQALLLWSDAEQVVAEVVIGVKRNEPPPYFEATLAGLASEPVLDPDMDALPLVRIPPDVTDTYFVLTYWPGAFEPSLWLNSPSTTPDGPLPEPFCGDGSCNTTAANVENVATCPADCLATCGNGSCDPGESAVTCAVDCLPQ
;
A
#
# COMPACT_ATOMS: atom_id res chain seq x y z
N MET A 1 49.62 62.33 17.78
CA MET A 1 48.34 62.42 18.52
C MET A 1 47.68 61.07 18.49
N SER A 2 47.90 60.27 19.54
CA SER A 2 47.36 58.92 19.72
C SER A 2 46.17 58.99 20.67
N ARG A 3 44.99 58.50 20.26
CA ARG A 3 43.82 58.39 21.12
C ARG A 3 43.43 56.92 21.27
N ARG A 4 43.44 56.50 22.53
CA ARG A 4 43.04 55.20 23.06
C ARG A 4 41.53 55.02 22.91
N MET A 5 41.10 53.86 22.43
CA MET A 5 39.72 53.39 22.47
C MET A 5 39.53 52.62 23.78
N CYS A 6 38.72 53.18 24.68
CA CYS A 6 38.25 52.51 25.89
C CYS A 6 37.00 51.69 25.57
N TRP A 7 37.00 50.46 26.06
CA TRP A 7 35.88 49.54 26.09
C TRP A 7 34.76 50.06 27.01
N VAL A 8 33.50 49.94 26.56
CA VAL A 8 32.33 49.98 27.44
C VAL A 8 31.61 48.65 27.29
N VAL A 9 31.61 47.90 28.38
CA VAL A 9 30.85 46.67 28.60
C VAL A 9 29.40 47.05 28.88
N ALA A 10 28.46 46.52 28.09
CA ALA A 10 27.04 46.58 28.39
C ALA A 10 26.55 45.17 28.75
N CYS A 11 26.28 44.96 30.04
CA CYS A 11 25.49 43.84 30.54
C CYS A 11 24.03 44.05 30.14
N ALA A 12 23.43 43.07 29.45
CA ALA A 12 21.98 42.94 29.32
C ALA A 12 21.61 41.48 29.60
N ALA A 13 20.59 41.32 30.43
CA ALA A 13 20.20 40.09 31.10
C ALA A 13 19.60 39.04 30.15
N LEU A 14 20.00 37.78 30.38
CA LEU A 14 19.33 36.60 29.86
C LEU A 14 18.01 36.41 30.60
N ALA A 15 16.90 36.79 29.97
CA ALA A 15 15.57 36.29 30.32
C ALA A 15 15.30 35.08 29.41
N GLY A 16 15.30 33.88 29.99
CA GLY A 16 14.94 32.65 29.30
C GLY A 16 13.44 32.61 29.02
N CYS A 17 13.07 32.66 27.75
CA CYS A 17 11.76 32.24 27.29
C CYS A 17 11.80 30.74 27.01
N VAL A 18 11.44 29.93 28.00
CA VAL A 18 11.01 28.55 27.79
C VAL A 18 9.55 28.62 27.36
N GLY A 19 9.32 28.87 26.07
CA GLY A 19 8.02 28.68 25.46
C GLY A 19 7.87 27.21 25.13
N GLY A 20 7.21 26.45 26.01
CA GLY A 20 6.69 25.14 25.65
C GLY A 20 5.64 25.33 24.58
N ALA A 21 5.99 25.03 23.33
CA ALA A 21 4.99 24.80 22.30
C ALA A 21 4.27 23.51 22.71
N GLU A 22 3.06 23.68 23.23
CA GLU A 22 2.11 22.59 23.43
C GLU A 22 1.87 21.97 22.05
N GLU A 23 2.46 20.80 21.79
CA GLU A 23 2.19 20.03 20.59
C GLU A 23 0.69 19.73 20.59
N ALA A 24 -0.03 20.39 19.68
CA ALA A 24 -1.44 20.11 19.48
C ALA A 24 -1.61 18.61 19.23
N PRO A 25 -2.59 17.95 19.85
CA PRO A 25 -2.82 16.53 19.65
C PRO A 25 -3.00 16.26 18.15
N VAL A 26 -2.20 15.32 17.62
CA VAL A 26 -2.15 14.91 16.20
C VAL A 26 -3.54 14.60 15.61
N GLY A 27 -4.54 14.34 16.46
CA GLY A 27 -5.94 14.14 16.09
C GLY A 27 -6.70 15.38 15.59
N GLU A 28 -6.42 16.60 16.06
CA GLU A 28 -7.20 17.80 15.67
C GLU A 28 -6.74 18.42 14.34
N ALA A 29 -5.48 18.22 13.93
CA ALA A 29 -4.97 18.75 12.67
C ALA A 29 -5.55 18.06 11.42
N ARG A 30 -6.09 16.83 11.55
CA ARG A 30 -6.64 16.06 10.42
C ARG A 30 -8.04 16.51 9.98
N ALA A 31 -8.80 17.19 10.83
CA ALA A 31 -10.20 17.55 10.56
C ALA A 31 -10.38 18.85 9.73
N ALA A 32 -9.31 19.59 9.43
CA ALA A 32 -9.41 20.95 8.89
C ALA A 32 -9.01 21.11 7.41
N LEU A 33 -8.68 20.02 6.69
CA LEU A 33 -8.43 20.12 5.25
C LEU A 33 -9.76 20.22 4.50
N GLY A 34 -10.16 21.47 4.20
CA GLY A 34 -11.27 21.76 3.30
C GLY A 34 -11.10 21.04 1.94
N PRO A 35 -12.17 20.99 1.12
CA PRO A 35 -12.10 20.34 -0.18
C PRO A 35 -10.91 20.88 -1.00
N PRO A 36 -10.19 20.01 -1.74
CA PRO A 36 -9.04 20.43 -2.52
C PRO A 36 -9.42 21.54 -3.49
N SER A 37 -8.66 22.63 -3.52
CA SER A 37 -8.75 23.59 -4.64
C SER A 37 -8.19 22.91 -5.89
N CYS A 38 -9.02 22.80 -6.93
CA CYS A 38 -8.66 22.13 -8.18
C CYS A 38 -8.14 23.09 -9.27
N GLU A 39 -8.15 24.40 -9.02
CA GLU A 39 -7.59 25.40 -9.93
C GLU A 39 -6.07 25.24 -10.10
N ASP A 40 -5.40 24.68 -9.08
CA ASP A 40 -3.99 24.30 -9.11
C ASP A 40 -3.83 22.81 -8.76
N ALA A 41 -4.48 21.94 -9.54
CA ALA A 41 -4.40 20.50 -9.31
C ALA A 41 -2.96 19.95 -9.43
N ALA A 42 -2.03 20.70 -10.03
CA ALA A 42 -0.62 20.34 -10.15
C ALA A 42 0.09 20.21 -8.79
N ARG A 43 -0.38 20.92 -7.76
CA ARG A 43 0.18 20.81 -6.40
C ARG A 43 0.00 19.44 -5.74
N TYR A 44 -0.92 18.61 -6.27
CA TYR A 44 -1.19 17.26 -5.75
C TYR A 44 -0.38 16.17 -6.46
N GLU A 45 0.53 16.54 -7.36
CA GLU A 45 1.28 15.59 -8.17
C GLU A 45 2.19 14.70 -7.31
N LEU A 46 2.11 13.39 -7.56
CA LEU A 46 2.97 12.38 -6.94
C LEU A 46 4.30 12.32 -7.67
N ARG A 47 5.23 13.18 -7.26
CA ARG A 47 6.53 13.33 -7.96
C ARG A 47 7.51 12.21 -7.66
N ASP A 48 7.37 11.55 -6.53
CA ASP A 48 8.29 10.51 -6.10
C ASP A 48 7.86 9.10 -6.57
N VAL A 49 6.70 8.98 -7.25
CA VAL A 49 6.15 7.69 -7.69
C VAL A 49 6.41 7.50 -9.19
N GLY A 50 7.49 6.80 -9.53
CA GLY A 50 7.87 6.50 -10.92
C GLY A 50 7.44 5.11 -11.42
N GLY A 51 7.05 4.21 -10.51
CA GLY A 51 6.59 2.86 -10.82
C GLY A 51 5.33 2.47 -10.05
N ALA A 52 4.55 1.57 -10.65
CA ALA A 52 3.46 0.91 -9.98
C ALA A 52 3.43 -0.58 -10.34
N GLN A 53 2.91 -1.41 -9.44
CA GLN A 53 2.79 -2.84 -9.67
C GLN A 53 1.43 -3.35 -9.22
N PHE A 54 0.87 -4.30 -9.97
CA PHE A 54 -0.28 -5.10 -9.57
C PHE A 54 0.11 -6.56 -9.46
N ASN A 55 -0.24 -7.17 -8.34
CA ASN A 55 -0.17 -8.60 -8.17
C ASN A 55 -1.58 -9.15 -8.08
N ASN A 56 -1.81 -10.29 -8.71
CA ASN A 56 -3.04 -11.06 -8.58
C ASN A 56 -2.70 -12.42 -7.98
N ILE A 57 -3.53 -12.86 -7.04
CA ILE A 57 -3.46 -14.18 -6.43
C ILE A 57 -4.87 -14.68 -6.13
N THR A 58 -5.13 -15.95 -6.42
CA THR A 58 -6.34 -16.66 -6.02
C THR A 58 -6.05 -17.40 -4.72
N LEU A 59 -6.88 -17.19 -3.72
CA LEU A 59 -6.82 -17.93 -2.46
C LEU A 59 -7.82 -19.08 -2.50
N ASP A 60 -7.40 -20.24 -1.99
CA ASP A 60 -8.25 -21.40 -1.79
C ASP A 60 -8.86 -21.37 -0.37
N PRO A 61 -10.16 -21.03 -0.23
CA PRO A 61 -10.80 -20.96 1.08
C PRO A 61 -10.97 -22.33 1.76
N SER A 62 -10.74 -23.44 1.04
CA SER A 62 -10.71 -24.79 1.63
C SER A 62 -9.41 -25.10 2.36
N ILE A 63 -8.33 -24.37 2.02
CA ILE A 63 -7.01 -24.47 2.66
C ILE A 63 -6.84 -23.36 3.70
N LEU A 64 -7.20 -22.13 3.33
CA LEU A 64 -7.07 -20.95 4.19
C LEU A 64 -8.45 -20.48 4.67
N PRO A 65 -8.80 -20.70 5.96
CA PRO A 65 -10.08 -20.23 6.50
C PRO A 65 -10.26 -18.73 6.27
N LEU A 66 -11.49 -18.32 5.95
CA LEU A 66 -11.81 -16.91 5.65
C LEU A 66 -11.39 -15.94 6.77
N ALA A 67 -11.45 -16.39 8.02
CA ALA A 67 -11.06 -15.61 9.20
C ALA A 67 -9.53 -15.33 9.26
N ASP A 68 -8.72 -16.13 8.57
CA ASP A 68 -7.25 -16.03 8.59
C ASP A 68 -6.67 -15.40 7.31
N VAL A 69 -7.49 -15.21 6.26
CA VAL A 69 -7.09 -14.57 5.01
C VAL A 69 -6.40 -13.22 5.23
N GLY A 70 -7.02 -12.35 6.04
CA GLY A 70 -6.47 -11.03 6.33
C GLY A 70 -5.11 -11.12 7.05
N LYS A 71 -4.94 -12.09 7.94
CA LYS A 71 -3.71 -12.26 8.71
C LYS A 71 -2.57 -12.77 7.82
N VAL A 72 -2.82 -13.80 7.01
CA VAL A 72 -1.82 -14.35 6.07
C VAL A 72 -1.35 -13.29 5.08
N LEU A 73 -2.30 -12.55 4.47
CA LEU A 73 -1.97 -11.49 3.53
C LEU A 73 -1.18 -10.35 4.19
N ALA A 74 -1.53 -9.96 5.42
CA ALA A 74 -0.82 -8.94 6.18
C ALA A 74 0.58 -9.40 6.58
N ASN A 75 0.73 -10.67 6.96
CA ASN A 75 2.01 -11.22 7.37
C ASN A 75 3.00 -11.29 6.20
N ASP A 76 2.59 -11.90 5.08
CA ASP A 76 3.36 -11.88 3.84
C ASP A 76 3.69 -10.44 3.41
N GLN A 77 2.75 -9.52 3.64
CA GLN A 77 2.98 -8.12 3.32
C GLN A 77 4.16 -7.52 4.09
N VAL A 78 4.21 -7.69 5.41
CA VAL A 78 5.24 -7.11 6.28
C VAL A 78 6.61 -7.67 5.92
N HIS A 79 6.71 -8.99 5.81
CA HIS A 79 7.99 -9.64 5.55
C HIS A 79 8.53 -9.34 4.15
N MET A 80 7.69 -9.33 3.12
CA MET A 80 8.14 -8.98 1.77
C MET A 80 8.58 -7.51 1.66
N LEU A 81 7.97 -6.60 2.42
CA LEU A 81 8.41 -5.20 2.43
C LEU A 81 9.76 -5.03 3.13
N ARG A 82 10.00 -5.78 4.21
CA ARG A 82 11.34 -5.86 4.82
C ARG A 82 12.36 -6.38 3.80
N ALA A 83 12.06 -7.49 3.13
CA ALA A 83 12.93 -8.07 2.11
C ALA A 83 13.19 -7.07 0.96
N ALA A 84 12.19 -6.29 0.55
CA ALA A 84 12.39 -5.24 -0.45
C ALA A 84 13.38 -4.18 0.01
N ALA A 85 13.25 -3.69 1.24
CA ALA A 85 14.17 -2.72 1.81
C ALA A 85 15.60 -3.26 1.94
N GLU A 86 15.77 -4.54 2.32
CA GLU A 86 17.07 -5.21 2.41
C GLU A 86 17.75 -5.35 1.03
N ASN A 87 16.97 -5.51 -0.04
CA ASN A 87 17.46 -5.49 -1.42
C ASN A 87 17.64 -4.08 -1.99
N GLY A 88 17.45 -3.03 -1.18
CA GLY A 88 17.60 -1.64 -1.61
C GLY A 88 16.48 -1.15 -2.55
N LEU A 89 15.34 -1.84 -2.59
CA LEU A 89 14.20 -1.49 -3.42
C LEU A 89 13.33 -0.45 -2.72
N HIS A 90 12.99 0.62 -3.43
CA HIS A 90 12.20 1.71 -2.89
C HIS A 90 10.71 1.53 -3.15
N VAL A 91 10.07 0.64 -2.37
CA VAL A 91 8.60 0.51 -2.33
C VAL A 91 8.03 1.58 -1.40
N LEU A 92 7.29 2.53 -1.97
CA LEU A 92 6.75 3.68 -1.25
C LEU A 92 5.47 3.31 -0.52
N ASN A 93 4.53 2.72 -1.26
CA ASN A 93 3.21 2.37 -0.76
C ASN A 93 2.83 0.96 -1.21
N LYS A 94 2.08 0.26 -0.36
CA LYS A 94 1.53 -1.07 -0.65
C LYS A 94 0.10 -1.14 -0.17
N HIS A 95 -0.76 -1.58 -1.06
CA HIS A 95 -2.19 -1.73 -0.87
C HIS A 95 -2.52 -3.20 -1.17
N VAL A 96 -3.22 -3.90 -0.29
CA VAL A 96 -3.52 -5.33 -0.48
C VAL A 96 -5.02 -5.51 -0.67
N PRO A 97 -5.54 -5.33 -1.91
CA PRO A 97 -6.94 -5.58 -2.18
C PRO A 97 -7.31 -7.06 -2.00
N ALA A 98 -8.52 -7.29 -1.54
CA ALA A 98 -9.18 -8.59 -1.57
C ALA A 98 -10.57 -8.47 -2.18
N PHE A 99 -10.90 -9.44 -3.04
CA PHE A 99 -12.16 -9.51 -3.76
C PHE A 99 -12.80 -10.88 -3.53
N PHE A 100 -14.07 -10.86 -3.10
CA PHE A 100 -14.85 -12.04 -2.83
C PHE A 100 -15.80 -12.30 -3.99
N ILE A 101 -15.71 -13.49 -4.57
CA ILE A 101 -16.65 -13.97 -5.58
C ILE A 101 -17.64 -14.86 -4.86
N PHE A 102 -18.93 -14.57 -5.03
CA PHE A 102 -20.02 -15.33 -4.46
C PHE A 102 -20.63 -16.26 -5.52
N ASP A 103 -21.06 -17.45 -5.12
CA ASP A 103 -21.89 -18.33 -5.95
C ASP A 103 -23.36 -17.84 -6.01
N ASP A 104 -24.19 -18.54 -6.77
CA ASP A 104 -25.62 -18.23 -6.92
C ASP A 104 -26.41 -18.36 -5.60
N GLN A 105 -25.82 -19.00 -4.58
CA GLN A 105 -26.37 -19.20 -3.25
C GLN A 105 -25.85 -18.15 -2.25
N GLY A 106 -24.98 -17.23 -2.67
CA GLY A 106 -24.38 -16.20 -1.82
C GLY A 106 -23.23 -16.68 -0.94
N ASN A 107 -22.68 -17.87 -1.17
CA ASN A 107 -21.48 -18.34 -0.49
C ASN A 107 -20.22 -17.87 -1.22
N VAL A 108 -19.14 -17.60 -0.48
CA VAL A 108 -17.84 -17.27 -1.08
C VAL A 108 -17.31 -18.50 -1.83
N SER A 109 -17.22 -18.41 -3.16
CA SER A 109 -16.73 -19.47 -4.05
C SER A 109 -15.26 -19.30 -4.43
N GLN A 110 -14.77 -18.06 -4.49
CA GLN A 110 -13.37 -17.74 -4.76
C GLN A 110 -13.00 -16.43 -4.07
N ILE A 111 -11.77 -16.34 -3.57
CA ILE A 111 -11.19 -15.08 -3.10
C ILE A 111 -10.04 -14.74 -4.05
N ARG A 112 -10.07 -13.55 -4.62
CA ARG A 112 -8.94 -12.99 -5.38
C ARG A 112 -8.33 -11.90 -4.54
N ALA A 113 -7.11 -12.13 -4.07
CA ALA A 113 -6.32 -11.10 -3.44
C ALA A 113 -5.28 -10.57 -4.41
N GLY A 114 -4.59 -9.54 -4.00
CA GLY A 114 -3.55 -8.95 -4.80
C GLY A 114 -2.79 -7.90 -4.02
N GLY A 115 -1.86 -7.25 -4.70
CA GLY A 115 -1.22 -6.07 -4.16
C GLY A 115 -1.11 -5.00 -5.23
N PHE A 116 -1.53 -3.78 -4.91
CA PHE A 116 -1.15 -2.59 -5.66
C PHE A 116 0.02 -1.94 -4.92
N TYR A 117 1.13 -1.73 -5.63
CA TYR A 117 2.36 -1.17 -5.07
C TYR A 117 2.70 0.09 -5.82
N GLN A 118 3.21 1.08 -5.11
CA GLN A 118 3.81 2.28 -5.68
C GLN A 118 5.27 2.25 -5.32
N CYS A 119 6.13 2.37 -6.33
CA CYS A 119 7.58 2.34 -6.17
C CYS A 119 8.18 3.65 -6.66
N ALA A 120 9.38 3.97 -6.17
CA ALA A 120 10.09 5.18 -6.59
C ALA A 120 10.39 5.15 -8.10
N THR A 121 10.72 3.98 -8.64
CA THR A 121 10.95 3.78 -10.07
C THR A 121 10.25 2.52 -10.60
N LEU A 122 10.08 2.43 -11.92
CA LEU A 122 9.66 1.17 -12.57
C LEU A 122 10.62 0.01 -12.24
N LEU A 123 11.92 0.31 -12.14
CA LEU A 123 12.94 -0.70 -11.84
C LEU A 123 12.76 -1.27 -10.42
N ASP A 124 12.41 -0.43 -9.43
CA ASP A 124 12.11 -0.90 -8.07
C ASP A 124 10.94 -1.89 -8.06
N CYS A 125 9.86 -1.59 -8.80
CA CYS A 125 8.70 -2.47 -8.92
C CYS A 125 9.05 -3.78 -9.66
N GLN A 126 9.88 -3.71 -10.71
CA GLN A 126 10.37 -4.90 -11.40
C GLN A 126 11.25 -5.75 -10.48
N GLY A 127 12.18 -5.14 -9.74
CA GLY A 127 13.02 -5.78 -8.73
C GLY A 127 12.18 -6.44 -7.64
N TYR A 128 11.11 -5.80 -7.18
CA TYR A 128 10.21 -6.40 -6.18
C TYR A 128 9.59 -7.72 -6.71
N ILE A 129 9.20 -7.79 -7.98
CA ILE A 129 8.70 -9.03 -8.58
C ILE A 129 9.83 -10.07 -8.72
N SER A 130 10.95 -9.70 -9.33
CA SER A 130 12.00 -10.65 -9.73
C SER A 130 12.91 -11.09 -8.59
N GLU A 131 13.05 -10.27 -7.54
CA GLU A 131 13.99 -10.49 -6.45
C GLU A 131 13.28 -10.83 -5.16
N VAL A 132 12.26 -10.05 -4.78
CA VAL A 132 11.53 -10.28 -3.52
C VAL A 132 10.53 -11.42 -3.70
N VAL A 133 9.54 -11.29 -4.58
CA VAL A 133 8.48 -12.29 -4.70
C VAL A 133 9.04 -13.67 -5.10
N ALA A 134 9.98 -13.68 -6.05
CA ALA A 134 10.52 -14.92 -6.59
C ALA A 134 11.36 -15.73 -5.58
N ASN A 135 11.97 -15.05 -4.58
CA ASN A 135 12.89 -15.69 -3.63
C ASN A 135 12.37 -15.68 -2.19
N TYR A 136 11.31 -14.92 -1.90
CA TYR A 136 10.77 -14.83 -0.55
C TYR A 136 10.23 -16.18 -0.10
N ARG A 137 10.69 -16.61 1.07
CA ARG A 137 10.25 -17.83 1.75
C ARG A 137 9.72 -17.49 3.12
N LEU A 138 8.56 -18.06 3.43
CA LEU A 138 8.03 -18.12 4.79
C LEU A 138 7.93 -19.62 5.14
N ASP A 139 8.45 -20.01 6.29
CA ASP A 139 8.53 -21.43 6.71
C ASP A 139 9.23 -22.37 5.74
N GLY A 140 10.24 -21.83 5.04
CA GLY A 140 10.98 -22.57 4.01
C GLY A 140 10.20 -22.79 2.71
N VAL A 141 8.92 -22.40 2.65
CA VAL A 141 8.06 -22.47 1.46
C VAL A 141 8.19 -21.17 0.68
N LEU A 142 8.42 -21.25 -0.63
CA LEU A 142 8.41 -20.05 -1.48
C LEU A 142 7.01 -19.44 -1.49
N PHE A 143 6.93 -18.12 -1.45
CA PHE A 143 5.65 -17.39 -1.50
C PHE A 143 4.75 -17.88 -2.64
N VAL A 144 5.31 -18.00 -3.85
CA VAL A 144 4.57 -18.46 -5.04
C VAL A 144 4.17 -19.94 -5.01
N ASP A 145 4.75 -20.72 -4.10
CA ASP A 145 4.50 -22.15 -3.92
C ASP A 145 3.58 -22.44 -2.73
N ARG A 146 3.10 -21.41 -2.01
CA ARG A 146 2.19 -21.60 -0.88
C ARG A 146 0.88 -22.27 -1.37
N PRO A 147 0.45 -23.38 -0.75
CA PRO A 147 -0.66 -24.19 -1.24
C PRO A 147 -1.98 -23.41 -1.28
N GLU A 148 -2.22 -22.52 -0.31
CA GLU A 148 -3.39 -21.64 -0.26
C GLU A 148 -3.48 -20.68 -1.45
N PHE A 149 -2.39 -20.47 -2.19
CA PHE A 149 -2.35 -19.59 -3.36
C PHE A 149 -2.53 -20.33 -4.68
N ASN A 150 -2.59 -21.66 -4.67
CA ASN A 150 -2.82 -22.50 -5.85
C ASN A 150 -1.92 -22.12 -7.06
N HIS A 151 -0.66 -21.78 -6.80
CA HIS A 151 0.32 -21.32 -7.81
C HIS A 151 -0.18 -20.22 -8.76
N SER A 152 -1.08 -19.37 -8.26
CA SER A 152 -1.83 -18.42 -9.09
C SER A 152 -1.23 -17.02 -9.15
N PHE A 153 -0.06 -16.82 -8.55
CA PHE A 153 0.59 -15.51 -8.50
C PHE A 153 0.90 -14.97 -9.91
N GLN A 154 0.48 -13.75 -10.18
CA GLN A 154 0.81 -13.00 -11.39
C GLN A 154 1.20 -11.58 -11.00
N GLY A 155 2.43 -11.17 -11.33
CA GLY A 155 2.95 -9.82 -11.06
C GLY A 155 3.09 -9.02 -12.34
N HIS A 156 2.64 -7.77 -12.29
CA HIS A 156 2.59 -6.85 -13.42
C HIS A 156 3.19 -5.51 -12.99
N ALA A 157 4.16 -4.98 -13.73
CA ALA A 157 4.80 -3.70 -13.43
C ALA A 157 4.53 -2.67 -14.52
N TYR A 158 4.31 -1.43 -14.09
CA TYR A 158 3.91 -0.30 -14.91
C TYR A 158 4.75 0.92 -14.57
N GLU A 159 5.08 1.69 -15.61
CA GLU A 159 5.54 3.05 -15.46
C GLU A 159 4.37 3.96 -15.12
N VAL A 160 4.60 4.94 -14.24
CA VAL A 160 3.61 5.96 -13.91
C VAL A 160 3.77 7.14 -14.87
N LEU A 161 2.84 7.29 -15.82
CA LEU A 161 2.81 8.45 -16.73
C LEU A 161 2.33 9.72 -16.01
N GLY A 162 1.55 9.54 -14.94
CA GLY A 162 1.06 10.62 -14.11
C GLY A 162 0.34 10.11 -12.88
N GLY A 163 0.52 10.79 -11.75
CA GLY A 163 -0.13 10.44 -10.50
C GLY A 163 -0.46 11.68 -9.68
N ALA A 164 -1.57 11.66 -8.95
CA ALA A 164 -1.95 12.74 -8.04
C ALA A 164 -2.62 12.20 -6.78
N GLN A 165 -2.31 12.80 -5.64
CA GLN A 165 -2.91 12.52 -4.35
C GLN A 165 -3.58 13.78 -3.79
N PHE A 166 -4.92 13.77 -3.83
CA PHE A 166 -5.75 14.90 -3.42
C PHE A 166 -6.02 14.91 -1.92
N ARG A 167 -5.96 13.73 -1.28
CA ARG A 167 -6.22 13.53 0.13
C ARG A 167 -5.31 12.45 0.70
N PRO A 168 -4.97 12.49 1.99
CA PRO A 168 -4.30 11.37 2.62
C PRO A 168 -5.21 10.12 2.55
N LEU A 169 -4.61 8.97 2.34
CA LEU A 169 -5.29 7.68 2.42
C LEU A 169 -5.34 7.30 3.90
N THR A 170 -6.24 7.93 4.64
CA THR A 170 -6.25 7.80 6.10
C THR A 170 -6.81 6.48 6.57
N ASP A 171 -7.74 5.85 5.81
CA ASP A 171 -8.45 4.61 6.14
C ASP A 171 -9.34 4.13 4.97
N ASP A 172 -9.92 2.91 5.06
CA ASP A 172 -10.88 2.24 4.15
C ASP A 172 -11.13 2.95 2.80
N TYR A 173 -10.57 2.40 1.74
CA TYR A 173 -10.79 2.90 0.39
C TYR A 173 -11.08 1.77 -0.60
N ALA A 174 -11.70 2.17 -1.70
CA ALA A 174 -11.86 1.32 -2.86
C ALA A 174 -10.86 1.77 -3.94
N ILE A 175 -10.28 0.79 -4.63
CA ILE A 175 -9.47 1.01 -5.82
C ILE A 175 -10.27 0.54 -7.02
N LYS A 176 -10.43 1.36 -8.03
CA LYS A 176 -10.90 0.94 -9.35
C LYS A 176 -9.76 1.01 -10.34
N ILE A 177 -9.55 -0.08 -11.05
CA ILE A 177 -8.58 -0.19 -12.13
C ILE A 177 -9.36 -0.33 -13.44
N THR A 178 -9.02 0.47 -14.43
CA THR A 178 -9.53 0.32 -15.80
C THR A 178 -8.36 0.09 -16.72
N ARG A 179 -8.41 -0.95 -17.57
CA ARG A 179 -7.30 -1.35 -18.43
C ARG A 179 -7.66 -1.29 -19.91
N TRP A 180 -6.67 -0.95 -20.72
CA TRP A 180 -6.76 -0.96 -22.18
C TRP A 180 -5.54 -1.64 -22.80
N GLN A 181 -5.79 -2.47 -23.81
CA GLN A 181 -4.78 -3.03 -24.69
C GLN A 181 -4.39 -1.99 -25.73
N ILE A 182 -3.10 -1.79 -25.93
CA ILE A 182 -2.55 -0.94 -26.98
C ILE A 182 -2.65 -1.68 -28.32
N THR A 183 -3.23 -1.02 -29.34
CA THR A 183 -3.44 -1.61 -30.67
C THR A 183 -2.65 -0.93 -31.79
N THR A 184 -1.88 0.11 -31.46
CA THR A 184 -1.01 0.81 -32.41
C THR A 184 0.45 0.39 -32.28
N THR A 185 1.19 0.42 -33.40
CA THR A 185 2.65 0.32 -33.41
C THR A 185 3.34 1.64 -33.07
N GLN A 186 2.62 2.76 -33.09
CA GLN A 186 3.13 4.10 -32.74
C GLN A 186 3.07 4.34 -31.23
N THR A 187 3.62 3.41 -30.44
CA THR A 187 3.53 3.41 -28.97
C THR A 187 4.11 4.69 -28.34
N HIS A 188 5.24 5.20 -28.85
CA HIS A 188 5.85 6.44 -28.37
C HIS A 188 4.93 7.66 -28.54
N ALA A 189 4.25 7.78 -29.68
CA ALA A 189 3.31 8.87 -29.93
C ALA A 189 2.07 8.76 -29.04
N LEU A 190 1.55 7.54 -28.85
CA LEU A 190 0.44 7.28 -27.94
C LEU A 190 0.80 7.64 -26.49
N ARG A 191 1.97 7.19 -26.01
CA ARG A 191 2.47 7.50 -24.66
C ARG A 191 2.61 9.00 -24.42
N ALA A 192 3.18 9.74 -25.38
CA ALA A 192 3.28 11.20 -25.31
C ALA A 192 1.89 11.87 -25.27
N ASN A 193 0.93 11.39 -26.06
CA ASN A 193 -0.46 11.87 -26.04
C ASN A 193 -1.13 11.63 -24.68
N LEU A 194 -1.01 10.42 -24.13
CA LEU A 194 -1.55 10.07 -22.81
C LEU A 194 -0.96 10.94 -21.69
N THR A 195 0.36 11.17 -21.72
CA THR A 195 1.03 12.06 -20.76
C THR A 195 0.52 13.51 -20.87
N ALA A 196 0.30 14.00 -22.10
CA ALA A 196 -0.28 15.32 -22.31
C ALA A 196 -1.74 15.42 -21.81
N ARG A 197 -2.54 14.37 -22.00
CA ARG A 197 -3.93 14.28 -21.50
C ARG A 197 -4.00 14.25 -19.98
N TRP A 198 -3.08 13.53 -19.33
CA TRP A 198 -2.95 13.54 -17.87
C TRP A 198 -2.78 14.97 -17.35
N ASN A 199 -1.78 15.67 -17.89
CA ASN A 199 -1.39 17.00 -17.45
C ASN A 199 -2.44 18.10 -17.73
N SER A 200 -3.14 17.98 -18.86
CA SER A 200 -4.09 19.01 -19.32
C SER A 200 -5.53 18.80 -18.86
N ARG A 201 -5.93 17.56 -18.51
CA ARG A 201 -7.34 17.25 -18.21
C ARG A 201 -7.54 16.24 -17.09
N MET A 202 -6.96 15.04 -17.17
CA MET A 202 -7.37 13.92 -16.29
C MET A 202 -7.18 14.24 -14.80
N ARG A 203 -6.05 14.86 -14.45
CA ARG A 203 -5.73 15.27 -13.08
C ARG A 203 -6.76 16.26 -12.53
N GLU A 204 -7.17 17.23 -13.33
CA GLU A 204 -8.18 18.22 -12.94
C GLU A 204 -9.55 17.56 -12.80
N THR A 205 -9.92 16.67 -13.74
CA THR A 205 -11.15 15.87 -13.64
C THR A 205 -11.17 15.06 -12.35
N ALA A 206 -10.08 14.37 -12.02
CA ALA A 206 -9.95 13.57 -10.80
C ALA A 206 -10.14 14.41 -9.54
N CYS A 207 -9.51 15.58 -9.48
CA CYS A 207 -9.69 16.54 -8.38
C CYS A 207 -11.15 17.01 -8.27
N ARG A 208 -11.77 17.40 -9.40
CA ARG A 208 -13.14 17.93 -9.45
C ARG A 208 -14.20 16.91 -9.02
N ARG A 209 -13.94 15.60 -9.10
CA ARG A 209 -14.84 14.57 -8.56
C ARG A 209 -15.02 14.70 -7.04
N GLY A 210 -14.00 15.16 -6.32
CA GLY A 210 -14.04 15.35 -4.87
C GLY A 210 -14.21 14.07 -4.03
N THR A 211 -14.45 12.92 -4.66
CA THR A 211 -14.55 11.57 -4.07
C THR A 211 -13.21 10.84 -4.05
N LEU A 212 -12.30 11.21 -4.95
CA LEU A 212 -11.02 10.53 -5.12
C LEU A 212 -9.98 11.08 -4.14
N ALA A 213 -9.28 10.17 -3.48
CA ALA A 213 -8.07 10.48 -2.73
C ALA A 213 -6.82 10.40 -3.59
N GLN A 214 -6.79 9.49 -4.57
CA GLN A 214 -5.66 9.31 -5.47
C GLN A 214 -6.12 8.94 -6.88
N ALA A 215 -5.35 9.31 -7.89
CA ALA A 215 -5.52 8.84 -9.26
C ALA A 215 -4.15 8.63 -9.91
N LEU A 216 -4.02 7.60 -10.74
CA LEU A 216 -2.82 7.30 -11.51
C LEU A 216 -3.16 6.90 -12.95
N LEU A 217 -2.29 7.28 -13.88
CA LEU A 217 -2.24 6.79 -15.25
C LEU A 217 -0.95 6.00 -15.45
N LEU A 218 -1.08 4.75 -15.84
CA LEU A 218 -0.04 3.75 -15.85
C LEU A 218 0.17 3.19 -17.26
N TRP A 219 1.40 2.77 -17.55
CA TRP A 219 1.83 2.28 -18.86
C TRP A 219 2.75 1.07 -18.72
N SER A 220 2.50 0.01 -19.49
CA SER A 220 3.37 -1.15 -19.57
C SER A 220 3.75 -1.44 -21.03
N ASP A 221 5.03 -1.24 -21.36
CA ASP A 221 5.59 -1.65 -22.64
C ASP A 221 5.65 -3.18 -22.78
N ALA A 222 5.90 -3.90 -21.68
CA ALA A 222 6.00 -5.35 -21.70
C ALA A 222 4.65 -6.01 -22.02
N GLU A 223 3.56 -5.48 -21.47
CA GLU A 223 2.21 -6.04 -21.64
C GLU A 223 1.45 -5.36 -22.78
N GLN A 224 1.96 -4.23 -23.29
CA GLN A 224 1.23 -3.36 -24.21
C GLN A 224 -0.11 -2.91 -23.61
N VAL A 225 -0.10 -2.51 -22.33
CA VAL A 225 -1.30 -2.13 -21.56
C VAL A 225 -1.18 -0.71 -21.01
N VAL A 226 -2.30 0.01 -21.02
CA VAL A 226 -2.51 1.25 -20.27
C VAL A 226 -3.50 0.97 -19.15
N ALA A 227 -3.25 1.49 -17.96
CA ALA A 227 -4.18 1.38 -16.84
C ALA A 227 -4.48 2.74 -16.21
N GLU A 228 -5.74 3.00 -15.91
CA GLU A 228 -6.19 4.09 -15.06
C GLU A 228 -6.55 3.51 -13.69
N VAL A 229 -5.95 4.06 -12.64
CA VAL A 229 -6.25 3.70 -11.25
C VAL A 229 -6.89 4.88 -10.58
N VAL A 230 -8.04 4.68 -9.97
CA VAL A 230 -8.68 5.68 -9.11
C VAL A 230 -8.94 5.09 -7.74
N ILE A 231 -8.57 5.85 -6.70
CA ILE A 231 -8.73 5.44 -5.31
C ILE A 231 -9.74 6.38 -4.65
N GLY A 232 -10.89 5.84 -4.30
CA GLY A 232 -11.98 6.56 -3.62
C GLY A 232 -11.98 6.25 -2.13
N VAL A 233 -12.09 7.29 -1.30
CA VAL A 233 -12.16 7.14 0.17
C VAL A 233 -13.60 7.15 0.68
N LYS A 234 -13.80 6.49 1.83
CA LYS A 234 -15.04 6.52 2.60
C LYS A 234 -15.56 7.95 2.83
N ARG A 235 -16.84 8.19 2.55
CA ARG A 235 -17.57 9.37 3.06
C ARG A 235 -18.06 9.06 4.47
N ASN A 236 -18.14 10.08 5.34
CA ASN A 236 -18.47 9.99 6.78
C ASN A 236 -19.90 9.47 7.11
N GLU A 237 -20.39 8.46 6.40
CA GLU A 237 -21.73 7.89 6.53
C GLU A 237 -21.70 6.58 7.35
N PRO A 238 -22.74 6.30 8.16
CA PRO A 238 -22.82 5.07 8.94
C PRO A 238 -22.99 3.83 8.05
N PRO A 239 -22.57 2.62 8.51
CA PRO A 239 -22.77 1.35 7.79
C PRO A 239 -24.25 1.11 7.39
N PRO A 240 -24.54 0.42 6.25
CA PRO A 240 -23.64 -0.37 5.39
C PRO A 240 -23.13 0.43 4.18
N TYR A 241 -21.98 1.09 4.31
CA TYR A 241 -21.34 1.91 3.27
C TYR A 241 -20.57 1.09 2.23
N PHE A 242 -20.40 -0.22 2.48
CA PHE A 242 -19.61 -1.14 1.66
C PHE A 242 -20.11 -1.17 0.22
N GLU A 243 -21.42 -1.38 0.03
CA GLU A 243 -22.03 -1.43 -1.30
C GLU A 243 -22.09 -0.06 -1.96
N ALA A 244 -22.40 1.00 -1.21
CA ALA A 244 -22.57 2.34 -1.76
C ALA A 244 -21.24 2.95 -2.25
N THR A 245 -20.13 2.74 -1.53
CA THR A 245 -18.81 3.24 -1.93
C THR A 245 -18.26 2.46 -3.12
N LEU A 246 -18.39 1.13 -3.10
CA LEU A 246 -17.98 0.28 -4.21
C LEU A 246 -18.83 0.53 -5.46
N ALA A 247 -20.15 0.57 -5.35
CA ALA A 247 -21.05 0.87 -6.46
C ALA A 247 -20.83 2.29 -6.99
N GLY A 248 -20.62 3.26 -6.08
CA GLY A 248 -20.23 4.62 -6.43
C GLY A 248 -18.99 4.65 -7.30
N LEU A 249 -17.87 4.11 -6.81
CA LEU A 249 -16.60 4.09 -7.54
C LEU A 249 -16.68 3.25 -8.84
N ALA A 250 -17.32 2.08 -8.78
CA ALA A 250 -17.50 1.21 -9.94
C ALA A 250 -18.28 1.91 -11.06
N SER A 251 -19.31 2.68 -10.70
CA SER A 251 -20.14 3.44 -11.66
C SER A 251 -19.49 4.73 -12.16
N GLU A 252 -18.41 5.22 -11.53
CA GLU A 252 -17.74 6.42 -12.01
C GLU A 252 -17.16 6.19 -13.43
N PRO A 253 -17.33 7.14 -14.37
CA PRO A 253 -16.70 7.01 -15.68
C PRO A 253 -15.17 7.05 -15.56
N VAL A 254 -14.46 6.76 -16.64
CA VAL A 254 -13.02 6.99 -16.72
C VAL A 254 -12.70 8.49 -16.68
N LEU A 255 -11.48 8.88 -16.31
CA LEU A 255 -11.11 10.29 -16.11
C LEU A 255 -11.12 11.10 -17.42
N ASP A 256 -10.79 10.46 -18.54
CA ASP A 256 -10.91 11.04 -19.88
C ASP A 256 -11.83 10.19 -20.76
N PRO A 257 -13.05 10.67 -21.10
CA PRO A 257 -13.98 9.91 -21.92
C PRO A 257 -13.47 9.68 -23.35
N ASP A 258 -12.47 10.44 -23.81
CA ASP A 258 -11.87 10.28 -25.13
C ASP A 258 -10.85 9.13 -25.19
N MET A 259 -10.60 8.41 -24.09
CA MET A 259 -9.68 7.26 -24.06
C MET A 259 -10.07 6.19 -25.08
N ASP A 260 -11.36 5.94 -25.25
CA ASP A 260 -11.87 4.93 -26.18
C ASP A 260 -11.78 5.38 -27.66
N ALA A 261 -11.43 6.64 -27.93
CA ALA A 261 -11.13 7.15 -29.27
C ALA A 261 -9.64 7.05 -29.65
N LEU A 262 -8.77 6.67 -28.70
CA LEU A 262 -7.37 6.37 -28.96
C LEU A 262 -7.22 4.96 -29.56
N PRO A 263 -6.04 4.60 -30.11
CA PRO A 263 -5.75 3.22 -30.53
C PRO A 263 -5.53 2.30 -29.31
N LEU A 264 -6.60 2.18 -28.53
CA LEU A 264 -6.74 1.44 -27.29
C LEU A 264 -8.01 0.60 -27.39
N VAL A 265 -7.97 -0.64 -26.91
CA VAL A 265 -9.16 -1.49 -26.78
C VAL A 265 -9.32 -1.83 -25.30
N ARG A 266 -10.47 -1.48 -24.73
CA ARG A 266 -10.77 -1.77 -23.33
C ARG A 266 -10.66 -3.28 -23.08
N ILE A 267 -9.91 -3.66 -22.06
CA ILE A 267 -9.79 -5.04 -21.62
C ILE A 267 -10.99 -5.30 -20.69
N PRO A 268 -11.92 -6.22 -21.02
CA PRO A 268 -12.99 -6.62 -20.11
C PRO A 268 -12.39 -7.16 -18.80
N PRO A 269 -13.06 -6.99 -17.66
CA PRO A 269 -14.51 -7.06 -17.51
C PRO A 269 -15.20 -5.71 -17.29
N ASP A 270 -16.38 -5.54 -17.89
CA ASP A 270 -17.08 -4.25 -18.03
C ASP A 270 -17.55 -3.62 -16.69
N VAL A 271 -17.30 -4.23 -15.52
CA VAL A 271 -17.70 -3.69 -14.20
C VAL A 271 -16.79 -4.05 -12.99
N THR A 272 -15.82 -4.98 -13.07
CA THR A 272 -15.33 -5.69 -11.85
C THR A 272 -13.87 -5.56 -11.43
N ASP A 273 -13.03 -4.72 -12.05
CA ASP A 273 -11.72 -4.39 -11.48
C ASP A 273 -11.84 -3.26 -10.42
N THR A 274 -12.99 -3.17 -9.74
CA THR A 274 -13.16 -2.36 -8.53
C THR A 274 -12.89 -3.25 -7.32
N TYR A 275 -11.68 -3.10 -6.79
CA TYR A 275 -11.20 -3.81 -5.64
C TYR A 275 -11.52 -3.02 -4.37
N PHE A 276 -11.93 -3.74 -3.33
CA PHE A 276 -11.91 -3.18 -2.00
C PHE A 276 -10.52 -3.39 -1.41
N VAL A 277 -9.94 -2.33 -0.87
CA VAL A 277 -8.71 -2.46 -0.08
C VAL A 277 -9.06 -2.25 1.37
N LEU A 278 -9.05 -3.37 2.09
CA LEU A 278 -8.87 -3.36 3.53
C LEU A 278 -7.45 -2.84 3.76
N THR A 279 -7.33 -1.59 4.15
CA THR A 279 -6.01 -0.96 4.21
C THR A 279 -5.26 -1.44 5.44
N TYR A 280 -4.16 -2.15 5.20
CA TYR A 280 -3.04 -2.27 6.12
C TYR A 280 -1.84 -1.57 5.47
N TRP A 281 -1.35 -0.47 6.08
CA TRP A 281 -0.37 0.43 5.48
C TRP A 281 0.92 0.54 6.30
N PRO A 282 2.11 0.30 5.75
CA PRO A 282 3.37 0.65 6.39
C PRO A 282 4.08 1.78 5.64
N GLY A 283 4.35 2.90 6.33
CA GLY A 283 5.04 4.05 5.72
C GLY A 283 5.36 5.15 6.72
N ALA A 284 5.98 4.74 7.82
CA ALA A 284 6.49 5.46 9.00
C ALA A 284 6.12 4.55 10.18
N PHE A 285 7.12 4.11 10.95
CA PHE A 285 6.89 3.29 12.13
C PHE A 285 6.29 4.18 13.23
N GLU A 286 5.04 4.60 13.05
CA GLU A 286 4.26 5.39 14.01
C GLU A 286 3.02 4.54 14.38
N PRO A 287 3.09 3.75 15.47
CA PRO A 287 2.03 2.84 15.91
C PRO A 287 0.66 3.51 16.16
N SER A 288 0.62 4.83 16.26
CA SER A 288 -0.60 5.62 16.51
C SER A 288 -1.49 5.84 15.28
N LEU A 289 -1.03 5.51 14.07
CA LEU A 289 -1.75 5.77 12.81
C LEU A 289 -2.60 4.60 12.29
N TRP A 290 -2.72 3.52 13.07
CA TRP A 290 -3.34 2.25 12.69
C TRP A 290 -4.76 2.09 13.26
N LEU A 291 -5.65 3.05 12.99
CA LEU A 291 -6.99 3.09 13.59
C LEU A 291 -7.95 2.00 13.07
N ASN A 292 -7.69 1.42 11.88
CA ASN A 292 -8.61 0.47 11.24
C ASN A 292 -8.04 -0.94 11.00
N SER A 293 -6.88 -1.27 11.57
CA SER A 293 -6.59 -2.69 11.86
C SER A 293 -7.58 -3.13 12.95
N PRO A 294 -8.17 -4.34 12.90
CA PRO A 294 -9.02 -4.85 13.98
C PRO A 294 -8.16 -5.10 15.24
N SER A 295 -7.85 -4.01 15.93
CA SER A 295 -7.15 -3.91 17.21
C SER A 295 -7.41 -2.49 17.73
N THR A 296 -8.55 -2.29 18.37
CA THR A 296 -9.07 -0.98 18.78
C THR A 296 -8.45 -0.44 20.07
N THR A 297 -7.11 -0.47 20.23
CA THR A 297 -6.45 0.26 21.32
C THR A 297 -5.08 0.84 20.94
N PRO A 298 -4.66 1.96 21.57
CA PRO A 298 -3.31 2.55 21.42
C PRO A 298 -2.14 1.62 21.84
N ASP A 299 -2.43 0.48 22.48
CA ASP A 299 -1.50 -0.59 22.85
C ASP A 299 -1.72 -1.87 22.00
N GLY A 300 -2.48 -1.76 20.92
CA GLY A 300 -2.86 -2.90 20.08
C GLY A 300 -1.67 -3.48 19.31
N PRO A 301 -1.45 -4.80 19.32
CA PRO A 301 -0.36 -5.40 18.57
C PRO A 301 -0.59 -5.22 17.05
N LEU A 302 0.48 -5.48 16.28
CA LEU A 302 0.41 -5.99 14.89
C LEU A 302 -0.75 -7.01 14.72
N PRO A 303 -1.18 -7.41 13.50
CA PRO A 303 -2.12 -8.53 13.34
C PRO A 303 -1.80 -9.61 14.39
N GLU A 304 -2.78 -9.94 15.24
CA GLU A 304 -2.51 -10.74 16.44
C GLU A 304 -1.67 -11.95 16.02
N PRO A 305 -0.47 -12.11 16.60
CA PRO A 305 0.37 -13.25 16.26
C PRO A 305 -0.44 -14.51 16.46
N PHE A 306 -0.43 -15.37 15.44
CA PHE A 306 -1.21 -16.60 15.45
C PHE A 306 -0.35 -17.76 14.99
N CYS A 307 -0.57 -18.90 15.65
CA CYS A 307 0.19 -20.08 15.33
C CYS A 307 -0.08 -20.59 13.91
N GLY A 308 0.99 -20.88 13.17
CA GLY A 308 1.03 -21.15 11.74
C GLY A 308 1.33 -19.91 10.88
N ASP A 309 1.76 -18.79 11.46
CA ASP A 309 2.14 -17.59 10.70
C ASP A 309 3.61 -17.58 10.28
N GLY A 310 4.39 -18.56 10.73
CA GLY A 310 5.78 -18.74 10.36
C GLY A 310 6.77 -17.78 11.00
N SER A 311 6.33 -17.00 11.98
CA SER A 311 7.19 -16.12 12.75
C SER A 311 6.89 -16.26 14.24
N CYS A 312 7.77 -16.94 14.98
CA CYS A 312 7.66 -17.00 16.44
C CYS A 312 7.64 -15.60 17.09
N ASN A 313 6.45 -15.13 17.48
CA ASN A 313 6.24 -13.78 17.97
C ASN A 313 6.03 -13.74 19.48
N THR A 314 6.91 -13.05 20.21
CA THR A 314 6.86 -12.97 21.68
C THR A 314 6.29 -11.64 22.20
N THR A 315 5.56 -10.88 21.38
CA THR A 315 5.05 -9.56 21.80
C THR A 315 3.96 -9.64 22.87
N ALA A 316 3.80 -8.56 23.64
CA ALA A 316 3.16 -8.53 24.96
C ALA A 316 1.67 -8.97 25.02
N ALA A 317 0.97 -9.10 23.90
CA ALA A 317 -0.43 -9.50 23.84
C ALA A 317 -0.63 -11.02 23.61
N ASN A 318 0.24 -11.68 22.85
CA ASN A 318 0.22 -13.13 22.58
C ASN A 318 1.66 -13.64 22.47
N VAL A 319 2.15 -14.30 23.54
CA VAL A 319 3.49 -14.89 23.53
C VAL A 319 3.43 -16.26 22.89
N GLU A 320 3.86 -16.34 21.64
CA GLU A 320 4.17 -17.60 20.99
C GLU A 320 5.47 -18.15 21.56
N ASN A 321 5.46 -19.43 21.89
CA ASN A 321 6.61 -20.19 22.30
C ASN A 321 6.38 -21.65 21.88
N VAL A 322 7.40 -22.50 22.00
CA VAL A 322 7.29 -23.91 21.58
C VAL A 322 6.12 -24.68 22.23
N ALA A 323 5.60 -24.24 23.39
CA ALA A 323 4.46 -24.89 24.05
C ALA A 323 3.10 -24.38 23.54
N THR A 324 3.01 -23.10 23.14
CA THR A 324 1.75 -22.48 22.66
C THR A 324 1.64 -22.48 21.13
N CYS A 325 2.78 -22.44 20.45
CA CYS A 325 2.90 -22.55 19.00
C CYS A 325 4.16 -23.31 18.55
N PRO A 326 4.16 -24.65 18.66
CA PRO A 326 5.28 -25.47 18.16
C PRO A 326 5.42 -25.45 16.62
N ALA A 327 4.43 -24.91 15.90
CA ALA A 327 4.50 -24.80 14.43
C ALA A 327 5.50 -23.71 14.00
N ASP A 328 5.52 -22.57 14.71
CA ASP A 328 6.33 -21.41 14.34
C ASP A 328 7.53 -21.20 15.28
N CYS A 329 7.44 -21.69 16.53
CA CYS A 329 8.47 -21.51 17.54
C CYS A 329 9.31 -22.78 17.76
N LEU A 330 10.60 -22.68 17.43
CA LEU A 330 11.60 -23.66 17.86
C LEU A 330 11.80 -23.59 19.38
N ALA A 331 12.22 -24.70 19.98
CA ALA A 331 12.41 -24.82 21.44
C ALA A 331 13.42 -23.83 22.03
N THR A 332 14.34 -23.31 21.21
CA THR A 332 15.40 -22.38 21.61
C THR A 332 15.02 -20.91 21.39
N CYS A 333 14.00 -20.67 20.56
CA CYS A 333 13.63 -19.34 20.08
C CYS A 333 12.83 -18.53 21.12
N GLY A 334 13.09 -17.23 21.19
CA GLY A 334 12.55 -16.28 22.16
C GLY A 334 13.41 -16.08 23.41
N ASN A 335 14.69 -16.46 23.38
CA ASN A 335 15.61 -16.34 24.51
C ASN A 335 16.46 -15.05 24.50
N GLY A 336 16.32 -14.23 23.45
CA GLY A 336 17.02 -12.97 23.26
C GLY A 336 18.43 -13.10 22.67
N SER A 337 18.81 -14.29 22.20
CA SER A 337 20.12 -14.58 21.61
C SER A 337 19.98 -15.56 20.45
N CYS A 338 20.55 -15.22 19.29
CA CYS A 338 20.54 -16.10 18.11
C CYS A 338 21.45 -17.33 18.33
N ASP A 339 20.85 -18.45 18.72
CA ASP A 339 21.56 -19.68 19.10
C ASP A 339 21.93 -20.57 17.91
N PRO A 340 22.91 -21.50 18.04
CA PRO A 340 23.26 -22.43 16.98
C PRO A 340 22.08 -23.31 16.55
N GLY A 341 21.64 -23.14 15.29
CA GLY A 341 20.45 -23.80 14.74
C GLY A 341 19.26 -22.85 14.51
N GLU A 342 19.39 -21.61 14.97
CA GLU A 342 18.45 -20.52 14.70
C GLU A 342 18.89 -19.69 13.49
N SER A 343 17.93 -19.02 12.87
CA SER A 343 18.14 -18.13 11.75
C SER A 343 17.11 -17.01 11.78
N ALA A 344 17.34 -15.93 11.04
CA ALA A 344 16.33 -14.87 10.89
C ALA A 344 15.01 -15.37 10.27
N VAL A 345 15.00 -16.57 9.66
CA VAL A 345 13.80 -17.22 9.12
C VAL A 345 13.11 -18.08 10.18
N THR A 346 13.86 -18.82 10.98
CA THR A 346 13.30 -19.78 11.96
C THR A 346 13.16 -19.23 13.37
N CYS A 347 13.75 -18.05 13.62
CA CYS A 347 13.70 -17.35 14.89
C CYS A 347 13.96 -15.84 14.70
N ALA A 348 13.07 -15.16 13.98
CA ALA A 348 13.22 -13.74 13.66
C ALA A 348 13.25 -12.81 14.90
N VAL A 349 12.80 -13.31 16.06
CA VAL A 349 12.80 -12.58 17.34
C VAL A 349 14.19 -12.49 17.98
N ASP A 350 15.03 -13.53 17.82
CA ASP A 350 16.38 -13.57 18.40
C ASP A 350 17.48 -13.31 17.36
N CYS A 351 17.21 -13.67 16.11
CA CYS A 351 18.13 -13.56 15.00
C CYS A 351 17.76 -12.40 14.07
N LEU A 352 18.54 -11.33 14.10
CA LEU A 352 18.51 -10.32 13.06
C LEU A 352 19.18 -10.88 11.78
N PRO A 353 18.69 -10.53 10.58
CA PRO A 353 19.40 -10.86 9.34
C PRO A 353 20.80 -10.25 9.37
N GLN A 354 21.82 -11.06 9.07
CA GLN A 354 23.23 -10.64 9.02
C GLN A 354 23.61 -10.03 7.67
#